data_AF-A0A151F4M9-F1
#
_entry.id   AF-A0A151F4M9-F1
#
_cell.length_a   1.000
_cell.length_b   1.000
_cell.length_c   1.000
_cell.angle_alpha   90.00
_cell.angle_beta   90.00
_cell.angle_gamma   90.00
#
_symmetry.space_group_name_H-M   'P 1'
#
loop_
_entity.id
_entity.type
_entity.pdbx_description
1 polymer ?
#
loop_
_entity_poly.entity_id
_entity_poly.type
_entity_poly.pdbx_seq_one_letter_code
_entity_poly.pdbx_strand_id
1 'polypeptide(L)'
;MVIALEIHPDLLLGLSELLAASDVKALIAPAEGSEWVKPGLRRQLKEILEEHSIEYAFPKPFCSLDMKESHPVVNQFISQIKIGRPRLDIELKKTTIKTARCIRSAPCGSTWYVCERLKNVSADQVTETVAAAHHSYPCNASMVSDYELKDTPLHTAGYLLREAVYEALKREGIDLDFDGKDDFEYDSLTTNKACTPQKIQKVKNVPLYHPPIL
;
A
#
# COMPACT_ATOMS: atom_id res chain seq x y z
N MET A 1 11.32 -5.50 18.70
CA MET A 1 10.11 -5.07 17.96
C MET A 1 9.24 -6.29 17.73
N VAL A 2 7.92 -6.13 17.77
CA VAL A 2 6.94 -7.18 17.51
C VAL A 2 5.98 -6.73 16.41
N ILE A 3 5.61 -7.67 15.54
CA ILE A 3 4.53 -7.49 14.56
C ILE A 3 3.46 -8.51 14.92
N ALA A 4 2.29 -8.03 15.33
CA ALA A 4 1.15 -8.88 15.67
C ALA A 4 0.20 -8.93 14.49
N LEU A 5 -0.05 -10.12 13.94
CA LEU A 5 -0.93 -10.30 12.77
C LEU A 5 -2.15 -11.12 13.19
N GLU A 6 -3.35 -10.57 13.00
CA GLU A 6 -4.64 -11.25 13.14
C GLU A 6 -4.84 -12.06 14.44
N ILE A 7 -4.13 -11.70 15.51
CA ILE A 7 -4.36 -12.29 16.83
C ILE A 7 -5.66 -11.76 17.43
N HIS A 8 -6.33 -12.56 18.25
CA HIS A 8 -7.58 -12.15 18.90
C HIS A 8 -7.42 -10.80 19.63
N PRO A 9 -8.38 -9.86 19.55
CA PRO A 9 -8.32 -8.55 20.21
C PRO A 9 -7.87 -8.57 21.67
N ASP A 10 -8.41 -9.48 22.47
CA ASP A 10 -8.05 -9.62 23.89
C ASP A 10 -6.60 -10.09 24.07
N LEU A 11 -6.10 -10.95 23.18
CA LEU A 11 -4.70 -11.37 23.19
C LEU A 11 -3.79 -10.23 22.75
N LEU A 12 -4.23 -9.36 21.83
CA LEU A 12 -3.46 -8.17 21.44
C LEU A 12 -3.35 -7.18 22.61
N LEU A 13 -4.42 -7.02 23.39
CA LEU A 13 -4.39 -6.19 24.59
C LEU A 13 -3.46 -6.78 25.65
N GLY A 14 -3.62 -8.07 25.99
CA GLY A 14 -2.72 -8.75 26.93
C GLY A 14 -1.26 -8.78 26.44
N LEU A 15 -1.03 -8.89 25.13
CA LEU A 15 0.30 -8.76 24.54
C LEU A 15 0.90 -7.39 24.84
N SER A 16 0.14 -6.31 24.71
CA SER A 16 0.66 -4.95 25.00
C SER A 16 1.14 -4.79 26.44
N GLU A 17 0.45 -5.41 27.41
CA GLU A 17 0.86 -5.45 28.82
C GLU A 17 2.15 -6.27 29.03
N LEU A 18 2.31 -7.39 28.31
CA LEU A 18 3.55 -8.16 28.33
C LEU A 18 4.72 -7.41 27.71
N LEU A 19 4.47 -6.66 26.63
CA LEU A 19 5.49 -5.84 25.97
C LEU A 19 5.99 -4.73 26.89
N ALA A 20 5.09 -4.13 27.68
CA ALA A 20 5.41 -3.11 28.68
C ALA A 20 6.43 -3.57 29.74
N ALA A 21 6.49 -4.88 30.03
CA ALA A 21 7.46 -5.48 30.93
C ALA A 21 8.72 -6.03 30.23
N SER A 22 8.93 -5.70 28.95
CA SER A 22 10.01 -6.24 28.11
C SER A 22 10.91 -5.14 27.52
N ASP A 23 12.00 -5.54 26.86
CA ASP A 23 12.88 -4.63 26.12
C ASP A 23 12.38 -4.25 24.71
N VAL A 24 11.15 -4.64 24.36
CA VAL A 24 10.56 -4.32 23.05
C VAL A 24 10.30 -2.83 22.92
N LYS A 25 10.81 -2.23 21.83
CA LYS A 25 10.68 -0.80 21.54
C LYS A 25 9.60 -0.42 20.53
N ALA A 26 8.95 -1.39 19.91
CA ALA A 26 7.91 -1.11 18.92
C ALA A 26 6.93 -2.29 18.73
N LEU A 27 5.65 -1.96 18.51
CA LEU A 27 4.58 -2.87 18.09
C LEU A 27 3.95 -2.40 16.76
N ILE A 28 3.88 -3.29 15.77
CA ILE A 28 3.09 -3.05 14.56
C ILE A 28 1.91 -4.04 14.56
N ALA A 29 0.69 -3.53 14.48
CA ALA A 29 -0.54 -4.34 14.44
C ALA A 29 -1.43 -3.87 13.27
N PRO A 30 -1.24 -4.43 12.06
CA PRO A 30 -1.90 -3.98 10.85
C PRO A 30 -3.34 -4.46 10.70
N ALA A 31 -4.29 -3.54 10.59
CA ALA A 31 -5.70 -3.87 10.39
C ALA A 31 -6.00 -4.21 8.93
N GLU A 32 -5.86 -5.48 8.56
CA GLU A 32 -6.22 -5.97 7.22
C GLU A 32 -7.74 -6.17 7.06
N GLY A 33 -8.46 -6.42 8.15
CA GLY A 33 -9.91 -6.57 8.18
C GLY A 33 -10.64 -5.43 8.90
N SER A 34 -11.88 -5.16 8.50
CA SER A 34 -12.74 -4.12 9.10
C SER A 34 -13.00 -4.34 10.59
N GLU A 35 -13.08 -5.59 11.01
CA GLU A 35 -13.38 -5.98 12.38
C GLU A 35 -12.15 -6.00 13.30
N TRP A 36 -10.94 -5.84 12.75
CA TRP A 36 -9.70 -5.94 13.51
C TRP A 36 -9.12 -4.56 13.87
N VAL A 37 -8.52 -4.46 15.07
CA VAL A 37 -7.95 -3.22 15.64
C VAL A 37 -8.89 -2.01 15.48
N LYS A 38 -10.13 -2.19 15.96
CA LYS A 38 -11.17 -1.13 15.98
C LYS A 38 -10.70 0.10 16.75
N PRO A 39 -11.27 1.29 16.49
CA PRO A 39 -10.84 2.54 17.12
C PRO A 39 -10.71 2.51 18.65
N GLY A 40 -11.64 1.83 19.34
CA GLY A 40 -11.59 1.66 20.79
C GLY A 40 -10.35 0.90 21.27
N LEU A 41 -10.11 -0.29 20.71
CA LEU A 41 -8.92 -1.09 21.02
C LEU A 41 -7.64 -0.34 20.64
N ARG A 42 -7.63 0.34 19.49
CA ARG A 42 -6.48 1.14 19.03
C ARG A 42 -6.09 2.23 20.03
N ARG A 43 -7.10 2.89 20.64
CA ARG A 43 -6.88 3.88 21.69
C ARG A 43 -6.28 3.24 22.95
N GLN A 44 -6.83 2.12 23.41
CA GLN A 44 -6.32 1.42 24.59
C GLN A 44 -4.87 0.97 24.40
N LEU A 45 -4.56 0.34 23.26
CA LEU A 45 -3.19 -0.07 22.92
C LEU A 45 -2.25 1.14 22.88
N LYS A 46 -2.68 2.25 22.27
CA LYS A 46 -1.89 3.48 22.21
C LYS A 46 -1.55 3.99 23.62
N GLU A 47 -2.54 4.07 24.51
CA GLU A 47 -2.35 4.55 25.89
C GLU A 47 -1.30 3.70 26.63
N ILE A 48 -1.43 2.38 26.57
CA ILE A 48 -0.49 1.43 27.21
C ILE A 48 0.92 1.58 26.60
N LEU A 49 1.04 1.60 25.27
CA LEU A 49 2.35 1.62 24.61
C LEU A 49 3.07 2.96 24.83
N GLU A 50 2.35 4.08 24.84
CA GLU A 50 2.92 5.42 25.09
C GLU A 50 3.44 5.55 26.53
N GLU A 51 2.71 5.04 27.52
CA GLU A 51 3.15 5.03 28.94
C GLU A 51 4.50 4.33 29.11
N HIS A 52 4.76 3.30 28.31
CA HIS A 52 5.98 2.50 28.36
C HIS A 52 7.04 2.89 27.31
N SER A 53 6.86 4.03 26.61
CA SER A 53 7.77 4.49 25.57
C SER A 53 8.01 3.46 24.46
N ILE A 54 6.97 2.71 24.10
CA ILE A 54 6.96 1.73 23.01
C ILE A 54 6.32 2.38 21.79
N GLU A 55 7.04 2.45 20.68
CA GLU A 55 6.49 2.94 19.42
C GLU A 55 5.39 2.03 18.89
N TYR A 56 4.45 2.58 18.12
CA TYR A 56 3.36 1.78 17.60
C TYR A 56 2.96 2.17 16.18
N ALA A 57 2.44 1.20 15.43
CA ALA A 57 1.77 1.46 14.17
C ALA A 57 0.57 0.54 13.98
N PHE A 58 -0.57 1.14 13.61
CA PHE A 58 -1.81 0.44 13.30
C PHE A 58 -2.24 0.75 11.85
N PRO A 59 -1.42 0.38 10.85
CA PRO A 59 -1.74 0.67 9.45
C PRO A 59 -2.99 -0.11 9.03
N LYS A 60 -3.85 0.53 8.25
CA LYS A 60 -5.07 -0.05 7.68
C LYS A 60 -5.12 0.32 6.19
N PRO A 61 -4.93 -0.60 5.23
CA PRO A 61 -4.36 -1.96 5.38
C PRO A 61 -2.86 -1.94 5.75
N PHE A 62 -2.19 -3.10 5.87
CA PHE A 62 -0.77 -3.13 6.28
C PHE A 62 0.15 -2.34 5.35
N CYS A 63 -0.13 -2.34 4.04
CA CYS A 63 0.61 -1.55 3.07
C CYS A 63 0.38 -0.03 3.18
N SER A 64 -0.39 0.48 4.15
CA SER A 64 -0.41 1.92 4.47
C SER A 64 0.64 2.32 5.53
N LEU A 65 1.45 1.37 6.02
CA LEU A 65 2.54 1.64 6.94
C LEU A 65 3.58 2.57 6.30
N ASP A 66 3.73 3.78 6.84
CA ASP A 66 4.72 4.74 6.38
C ASP A 66 5.52 5.36 7.52
N MET A 67 6.60 6.03 7.17
CA MET A 67 7.53 6.62 8.12
C MET A 67 6.90 7.80 8.87
N LYS A 68 7.24 7.94 10.15
CA LYS A 68 6.84 9.06 11.01
C LYS A 68 8.03 9.53 11.82
N GLU A 69 8.28 10.84 11.88
CA GLU A 69 9.42 11.40 12.61
C GLU A 69 9.46 10.95 14.09
N SER A 70 8.30 10.82 14.73
CA SER A 70 8.16 10.37 16.11
C SER A 70 8.38 8.88 16.35
N HIS A 71 8.63 8.07 15.30
CA HIS A 71 8.73 6.62 15.38
C HIS A 71 10.03 6.08 14.74
N PRO A 72 11.22 6.43 15.25
CA PRO A 72 12.50 6.02 14.68
C PRO A 72 12.72 4.50 14.59
N VAL A 73 12.23 3.70 15.54
CA VAL A 73 12.35 2.22 15.50
C VAL A 73 11.49 1.64 14.39
N VAL A 74 10.25 2.11 14.22
CA VAL A 74 9.39 1.70 13.09
C VAL A 74 9.98 2.16 11.76
N ASN A 75 10.53 3.37 11.69
CA ASN A 75 11.21 3.88 10.49
C ASN A 75 12.42 3.01 10.12
N GLN A 76 13.20 2.59 11.12
CA GLN A 76 14.33 1.70 10.93
C GLN A 76 13.86 0.38 10.29
N PHE A 77 12.79 -0.23 10.81
CA PHE A 77 12.18 -1.41 10.21
C PHE A 77 11.80 -1.19 8.74
N ILE A 78 11.02 -0.14 8.44
CA ILE A 78 10.60 0.20 7.07
C ILE A 78 11.82 0.38 6.16
N SER A 79 12.86 1.06 6.64
CA SER A 79 14.06 1.38 5.87
C SER A 79 14.96 0.16 5.60
N GLN A 80 15.05 -0.78 6.54
CA GLN A 80 15.93 -1.94 6.44
C GLN A 80 15.25 -3.10 5.71
N ILE A 81 13.99 -3.38 6.06
CA ILE A 81 13.23 -4.50 5.51
C ILE A 81 12.56 -4.13 4.18
N LYS A 82 12.43 -2.83 3.88
CA LYS A 82 11.80 -2.32 2.65
C LYS A 82 10.37 -2.81 2.48
N ILE A 83 9.63 -2.86 3.59
CA ILE A 83 8.21 -3.21 3.63
C ILE A 83 7.40 -2.02 4.18
N GLY A 84 6.25 -1.73 3.56
CA GLY A 84 5.33 -0.66 3.97
C GLY A 84 4.57 -0.08 2.78
N ARG A 85 4.35 1.24 2.78
CA ARG A 85 3.72 1.96 1.67
C ARG A 85 4.47 1.72 0.36
N PRO A 86 3.82 1.23 -0.71
CA PRO A 86 4.52 0.89 -1.94
C PRO A 86 5.42 2.02 -2.45
N ARG A 87 6.61 1.68 -2.91
CA ARG A 87 7.52 2.59 -3.61
C ARG A 87 8.25 1.80 -4.68
N LEU A 88 8.31 2.34 -5.88
CA LEU A 88 8.98 1.70 -7.01
C LEU A 88 9.57 2.76 -7.93
N ASP A 89 10.51 2.34 -8.76
CA ASP A 89 11.07 3.14 -9.84
C ASP A 89 10.78 2.49 -11.18
N ILE A 90 10.49 3.32 -12.19
CA ILE A 90 10.22 2.90 -13.55
C ILE A 90 11.28 3.56 -14.45
N GLU A 91 11.74 2.82 -15.46
CA GLU A 91 12.51 3.39 -16.57
C GLU A 91 11.73 3.17 -17.86
N LEU A 92 11.57 4.24 -18.64
CA LEU A 92 10.87 4.19 -19.92
C LEU A 92 11.82 4.02 -21.11
N LYS A 93 11.32 3.35 -22.15
CA LYS A 93 11.83 3.42 -23.52
C LYS A 93 10.72 3.95 -24.40
N LYS A 94 10.79 5.24 -24.74
CA LYS A 94 9.67 6.01 -25.33
C LYS A 94 8.48 6.01 -24.36
N THR A 95 7.42 5.27 -24.67
CA THR A 95 6.21 5.14 -23.84
C THR A 95 6.10 3.77 -23.19
N THR A 96 7.06 2.87 -23.39
CA THR A 96 7.02 1.50 -22.87
C THR A 96 7.91 1.36 -21.65
N ILE A 97 7.40 0.74 -20.59
CA ILE A 97 8.16 0.42 -19.39
C ILE A 97 9.22 -0.62 -19.73
N LYS A 98 10.49 -0.19 -19.69
CA LYS A 98 11.65 -1.08 -19.88
C LYS A 98 11.94 -1.85 -18.60
N THR A 99 11.90 -1.16 -17.46
CA THR A 99 12.10 -1.78 -16.14
C THR A 99 11.16 -1.15 -15.12
N ALA A 100 10.65 -1.96 -14.20
CA ALA A 100 10.02 -1.51 -12.96
C ALA A 100 10.73 -2.21 -11.79
N ARG A 101 11.29 -1.42 -10.86
CA ARG A 101 12.04 -1.91 -9.69
C ARG A 101 11.27 -1.60 -8.42
N CYS A 102 10.97 -2.62 -7.63
CA CYS A 102 10.38 -2.44 -6.31
C CYS A 102 11.44 -1.90 -5.33
N ILE A 103 11.22 -0.70 -4.78
CA ILE A 103 12.08 -0.05 -3.79
C ILE A 103 11.58 -0.34 -2.37
N ARG A 104 10.26 -0.38 -2.18
CA ARG A 104 9.56 -0.78 -0.95
C ARG A 104 8.29 -1.53 -1.33
N SER A 105 8.13 -2.74 -0.84
CA SER A 105 6.98 -3.58 -1.17
C SER A 105 5.86 -3.45 -0.13
N ALA A 106 4.62 -3.63 -0.59
CA ALA A 106 3.55 -4.07 0.29
C ALA A 106 3.97 -5.34 1.05
N PRO A 107 3.60 -5.49 2.34
CA PRO A 107 3.97 -6.64 3.17
C PRO A 107 3.57 -8.00 2.58
N CYS A 108 2.45 -8.08 1.87
CA CYS A 108 1.98 -9.30 1.21
C CYS A 108 2.80 -9.68 -0.04
N GLY A 109 3.62 -8.77 -0.59
CA GLY A 109 4.40 -8.98 -1.82
C GLY A 109 3.77 -8.44 -3.11
N SER A 110 2.55 -7.87 -3.03
CA SER A 110 1.80 -7.40 -4.21
C SER A 110 2.58 -6.38 -5.05
N THR A 111 3.30 -5.44 -4.42
CA THR A 111 4.09 -4.43 -5.15
C THR A 111 5.17 -5.04 -6.01
N TRP A 112 5.89 -6.04 -5.50
CA TRP A 112 6.93 -6.74 -6.26
C TRP A 112 6.31 -7.47 -7.45
N TYR A 113 5.20 -8.17 -7.24
CA TYR A 113 4.45 -8.84 -8.29
C TYR A 113 4.00 -7.87 -9.40
N VAL A 114 3.46 -6.71 -9.03
CA VAL A 114 3.05 -5.68 -10.00
C VAL A 114 4.25 -5.13 -10.77
N CYS A 115 5.40 -4.91 -10.13
CA CYS A 115 6.61 -4.50 -10.86
C CYS A 115 6.98 -5.51 -11.96
N GLU A 116 6.84 -6.80 -11.69
CA GLU A 116 7.07 -7.85 -12.69
C GLU A 116 6.03 -7.84 -13.82
N ARG A 117 4.77 -7.51 -13.53
CA ARG A 117 3.70 -7.37 -14.54
C ARG A 117 3.83 -6.13 -15.41
N LEU A 118 4.50 -5.09 -14.93
CA LEU A 118 4.66 -3.82 -15.65
C LEU A 118 5.74 -3.86 -16.74
N LYS A 119 6.59 -4.90 -16.80
CA LYS A 119 7.65 -5.00 -17.82
C LYS A 119 7.05 -5.10 -19.22
N ASN A 120 7.52 -4.25 -20.13
CA ASN A 120 7.06 -4.12 -21.52
C ASN A 120 5.62 -3.60 -21.68
N VAL A 121 5.03 -3.04 -20.63
CA VAL A 121 3.70 -2.41 -20.70
C VAL A 121 3.83 -0.99 -21.22
N SER A 122 2.94 -0.59 -22.13
CA SER A 122 2.85 0.80 -22.59
C SER A 122 2.17 1.66 -21.55
N ALA A 123 2.60 2.92 -21.39
CA ALA A 123 2.14 3.83 -20.36
C ALA A 123 0.62 4.03 -20.32
N ASP A 124 -0.04 3.98 -21.49
CA ASP A 124 -1.49 4.07 -21.65
C ASP A 124 -2.26 2.82 -21.16
N GLN A 125 -1.57 1.70 -20.97
CA GLN A 125 -2.13 0.43 -20.48
C GLN A 125 -1.80 0.16 -19.01
N VAL A 126 -1.01 1.03 -18.37
CA VAL A 126 -0.50 0.82 -17.01
C VAL A 126 -1.63 0.70 -16.00
N THR A 127 -2.63 1.59 -16.06
CA THR A 127 -3.75 1.59 -15.10
C THR A 127 -4.47 0.25 -15.07
N GLU A 128 -4.89 -0.25 -16.23
CA GLU A 128 -5.58 -1.54 -16.36
C GLU A 128 -4.67 -2.69 -15.93
N THR A 129 -3.39 -2.65 -16.30
CA THR A 129 -2.43 -3.69 -15.94
C THR A 129 -2.21 -3.76 -14.43
N VAL A 130 -2.07 -2.62 -13.74
CA VAL A 130 -1.91 -2.58 -12.28
C VAL A 130 -3.17 -3.08 -11.58
N ALA A 131 -4.36 -2.65 -12.02
CA ALA A 131 -5.62 -3.09 -11.45
C ALA A 131 -5.81 -4.62 -11.59
N ALA A 132 -5.59 -5.17 -12.79
CA ALA A 132 -5.69 -6.60 -13.04
C ALA A 132 -4.63 -7.41 -12.25
N ALA A 133 -3.40 -6.90 -12.18
CA ALA A 133 -2.32 -7.55 -11.43
C ALA A 133 -2.59 -7.53 -9.91
N HIS A 134 -3.12 -6.43 -9.37
CA HIS A 134 -3.48 -6.34 -7.96
C HIS A 134 -4.62 -7.30 -7.60
N HIS A 135 -5.72 -7.31 -8.38
CA HIS A 135 -6.88 -8.17 -8.12
C HIS A 135 -6.59 -9.68 -8.31
N SER A 136 -5.59 -10.03 -9.13
CA SER A 136 -5.15 -11.42 -9.29
C SER A 136 -4.13 -11.87 -8.23
N TYR A 137 -3.61 -10.96 -7.40
CA TYR A 137 -2.65 -11.26 -6.35
C TYR A 137 -3.37 -11.66 -5.04
N PRO A 138 -2.87 -12.63 -4.27
CA PRO A 138 -3.44 -12.98 -2.96
C PRO A 138 -3.13 -11.90 -1.92
N CYS A 139 -3.83 -10.77 -2.00
CA CYS A 139 -3.73 -9.68 -1.04
C CYS A 139 -4.35 -10.09 0.30
N ASN A 140 -3.72 -9.72 1.42
CA ASN A 140 -4.24 -10.00 2.76
C ASN A 140 -5.35 -9.02 3.18
N ALA A 141 -5.44 -7.86 2.52
CA ALA A 141 -6.43 -6.85 2.83
C ALA A 141 -7.85 -7.35 2.48
N SER A 142 -8.78 -7.14 3.40
CA SER A 142 -10.15 -7.61 3.28
C SER A 142 -10.94 -6.90 2.17
N MET A 143 -11.85 -7.65 1.55
CA MET A 143 -12.88 -7.13 0.64
C MET A 143 -14.14 -6.64 1.39
N VAL A 144 -14.18 -6.78 2.72
CA VAL A 144 -15.29 -6.28 3.52
C VAL A 144 -15.19 -4.76 3.63
N SER A 145 -16.31 -4.07 3.42
CA SER A 145 -16.40 -2.62 3.56
C SER A 145 -16.01 -2.19 4.98
N ASP A 146 -15.16 -1.17 5.08
CA ASP A 146 -14.68 -0.61 6.33
C ASP A 146 -15.21 0.81 6.52
N TYR A 147 -15.75 1.07 7.72
CA TYR A 147 -16.35 2.36 8.06
C TYR A 147 -15.33 3.50 8.14
N GLU A 148 -14.11 3.25 8.64
CA GLU A 148 -13.05 4.26 8.73
C GLU A 148 -12.56 4.65 7.32
N LEU A 149 -12.45 3.68 6.42
CA LEU A 149 -11.97 3.89 5.04
C LEU A 149 -13.06 4.40 4.09
N LYS A 150 -14.34 4.16 4.40
CA LYS A 150 -15.50 4.39 3.49
C LYS A 150 -15.35 3.63 2.16
N ASP A 151 -14.61 2.54 2.18
CA ASP A 151 -14.31 1.61 1.08
C ASP A 151 -13.76 0.31 1.70
N THR A 152 -13.29 -0.62 0.90
CA THR A 152 -12.63 -1.84 1.37
C THR A 152 -11.14 -1.61 1.65
N PRO A 153 -10.54 -2.30 2.65
CA PRO A 153 -9.09 -2.34 2.82
C PRO A 153 -8.35 -2.77 1.53
N LEU A 154 -8.91 -3.71 0.77
CA LEU A 154 -8.34 -4.16 -0.51
C LEU A 154 -8.28 -3.04 -1.54
N HIS A 155 -9.36 -2.27 -1.73
CA HIS A 155 -9.32 -1.13 -2.65
C HIS A 155 -8.31 -0.08 -2.20
N THR A 156 -8.24 0.20 -0.90
CA THR A 156 -7.23 1.10 -0.35
C THR A 156 -5.82 0.60 -0.66
N ALA A 157 -5.54 -0.71 -0.53
CA ALA A 157 -4.26 -1.29 -0.94
C ALA A 157 -3.97 -1.09 -2.44
N GLY A 158 -4.98 -1.27 -3.29
CA GLY A 158 -4.90 -1.03 -4.73
C GLY A 158 -4.59 0.44 -5.05
N TYR A 159 -5.23 1.39 -4.36
CA TYR A 159 -4.98 2.84 -4.53
C TYR A 159 -3.55 3.21 -4.18
N LEU A 160 -3.04 2.73 -3.04
CA LEU A 160 -1.66 2.95 -2.60
C LEU A 160 -0.64 2.42 -3.60
N LEU A 161 -0.94 1.27 -4.22
CA LEU A 161 -0.08 0.69 -5.24
C LEU A 161 -0.12 1.47 -6.55
N ARG A 162 -1.30 1.88 -7.01
CA ARG A 162 -1.47 2.69 -8.22
C ARG A 162 -0.81 4.05 -8.09
N GLU A 163 -1.00 4.72 -6.96
CA GLU A 163 -0.32 5.98 -6.63
C GLU A 163 1.20 5.83 -6.75
N ALA A 164 1.79 4.79 -6.15
CA ALA A 164 3.24 4.55 -6.24
C ALA A 164 3.73 4.32 -7.68
N VAL A 165 2.93 3.67 -8.53
CA VAL A 165 3.23 3.50 -9.95
C VAL A 165 3.16 4.83 -10.69
N TYR A 166 2.13 5.63 -10.43
CA TYR A 166 1.91 6.90 -11.11
C TYR A 166 2.97 7.93 -10.72
N GLU A 167 3.35 7.98 -9.45
CA GLU A 167 4.48 8.79 -8.98
C GLU A 167 5.78 8.40 -9.68
N ALA A 168 6.01 7.11 -9.93
CA ALA A 168 7.18 6.63 -10.66
C ALA A 168 7.14 7.04 -12.14
N LEU A 169 5.99 6.93 -12.81
CA LEU A 169 5.81 7.40 -14.18
C LEU A 169 5.96 8.92 -14.32
N LYS A 170 5.48 9.67 -13.33
CA LYS A 170 5.59 11.13 -13.29
C LYS A 170 7.03 11.59 -13.25
N ARG A 171 7.91 10.88 -12.54
CA ARG A 171 9.36 11.12 -12.56
C ARG A 171 9.98 10.88 -13.93
N GLU A 172 9.39 10.00 -14.74
CA GLU A 172 9.78 9.72 -16.13
C GLU A 172 9.05 10.61 -17.16
N GLY A 173 8.33 11.65 -16.72
CA GLY A 173 7.69 12.64 -17.59
C GLY A 173 6.29 12.28 -18.09
N ILE A 174 5.69 11.20 -17.59
CA ILE A 174 4.31 10.80 -17.89
C ILE A 174 3.42 11.08 -16.68
N ASP A 175 2.52 12.06 -16.80
CA ASP A 175 1.51 12.35 -15.78
C ASP A 175 0.18 11.69 -16.16
N LEU A 176 -0.24 10.72 -15.35
CA LEU A 176 -1.56 10.09 -15.42
C LEU A 176 -2.44 10.74 -14.37
N ASP A 177 -3.63 11.18 -14.75
CA ASP A 177 -4.60 11.75 -13.80
C ASP A 177 -5.00 10.63 -12.80
N PHE A 178 -4.76 10.86 -11.50
CA PHE A 178 -5.20 9.98 -10.41
C PHE A 178 -6.36 10.67 -9.69
N ASP A 179 -7.57 10.16 -9.87
CA ASP A 179 -8.78 10.63 -9.19
C ASP A 179 -8.96 10.00 -7.79
N GLY A 180 -8.09 9.04 -7.43
CA GLY A 180 -8.12 8.37 -6.13
C GLY A 180 -9.28 7.40 -5.92
N LYS A 181 -10.13 7.19 -6.94
CA LYS A 181 -11.26 6.26 -6.93
C LYS A 181 -11.52 5.78 -8.34
N ASP A 182 -11.38 4.48 -8.55
CA ASP A 182 -11.84 3.88 -9.80
C ASP A 182 -13.35 3.64 -9.71
N ASP A 183 -14.13 4.25 -10.62
CA ASP A 183 -15.48 3.81 -10.96
C ASP A 183 -15.42 2.50 -11.78
N PHE A 184 -14.68 1.48 -11.31
CA PHE A 184 -14.68 0.16 -11.93
C PHE A 184 -15.87 -0.65 -11.39
N GLU A 185 -17.03 -0.46 -12.03
CA GLU A 185 -18.20 -1.30 -11.81
C GLU A 185 -17.91 -2.71 -12.38
N TYR A 186 -17.57 -3.65 -11.50
CA TYR A 186 -17.47 -5.06 -11.86
C TYR A 186 -18.89 -5.63 -11.99
N ASP A 187 -19.44 -5.65 -13.21
CA ASP A 187 -20.71 -6.31 -13.49
C ASP A 187 -20.56 -7.83 -13.32
N SER A 188 -20.96 -8.31 -12.14
CA SER A 188 -20.90 -9.73 -11.76
C SER A 188 -21.84 -10.65 -12.57
N LEU A 189 -22.56 -10.14 -13.57
CA LEU A 189 -23.62 -10.88 -14.27
C LEU A 189 -23.39 -11.19 -15.76
N THR A 190 -22.22 -10.93 -16.36
CA THR A 190 -22.00 -11.35 -17.76
C THR A 190 -20.64 -12.02 -18.01
N THR A 191 -20.63 -13.37 -18.02
CA THR A 191 -19.60 -14.13 -18.72
C THR A 191 -19.68 -13.78 -20.21
N ASN A 192 -18.61 -13.25 -20.78
CA ASN A 192 -18.46 -12.76 -22.17
C ASN A 192 -19.09 -11.40 -22.49
N LYS A 193 -18.35 -10.33 -22.16
CA LYS A 193 -18.15 -9.18 -23.05
C LYS A 193 -16.74 -8.63 -22.82
N ALA A 194 -15.99 -8.44 -23.90
CA ALA A 194 -14.69 -7.78 -23.82
C ALA A 194 -14.85 -6.42 -23.12
N CYS A 195 -13.97 -6.14 -22.16
CA CYS A 195 -13.89 -4.83 -21.52
C CYS A 195 -13.68 -3.78 -22.62
N THR A 196 -14.70 -3.01 -22.94
CA THR A 196 -14.55 -1.86 -23.83
C THR A 196 -13.85 -0.75 -23.05
N PRO A 197 -12.64 -0.33 -23.44
CA PRO A 197 -11.94 0.75 -22.75
C PRO A 197 -12.75 2.04 -22.90
N GLN A 198 -13.31 2.53 -21.80
CA GLN A 198 -13.81 3.89 -21.77
C GLN A 198 -12.61 4.84 -21.79
N LYS A 199 -12.65 5.74 -22.77
CA LYS A 199 -11.63 6.72 -23.19
C LYS A 199 -10.58 7.08 -22.12
N ILE A 200 -9.33 6.69 -22.39
CA ILE A 200 -8.11 7.22 -21.78
C ILE A 200 -8.19 8.75 -21.77
N GLN A 201 -8.27 9.36 -20.59
CA GLN A 201 -8.14 10.81 -20.43
C GLN A 201 -6.65 11.18 -20.46
N LYS A 202 -6.33 11.99 -21.48
CA LYS A 202 -5.05 12.59 -21.91
C LYS A 202 -3.81 12.34 -21.03
N VAL A 203 -2.85 11.59 -21.58
CA VAL A 203 -1.43 11.65 -21.19
C VAL A 203 -0.92 13.09 -21.34
N LYS A 204 -0.50 13.73 -20.26
CA LYS A 204 0.16 15.04 -20.29
C LYS A 204 1.67 14.81 -20.24
N ASN A 205 2.39 15.25 -21.28
CA ASN A 205 3.84 15.28 -21.25
C ASN A 205 4.29 16.37 -20.28
N VAL A 206 5.03 16.00 -19.24
CA VAL A 206 5.66 16.94 -18.30
C VAL A 206 7.17 16.96 -18.60
N PRO A 207 7.83 18.14 -18.64
CA PRO A 207 9.27 18.20 -18.85
C PRO A 207 10.01 17.38 -17.77
N LEU A 208 10.94 16.53 -18.21
CA LEU A 208 11.75 15.65 -17.36
C LEU A 208 12.50 16.48 -16.30
N TYR A 209 12.30 16.12 -15.03
CA TYR A 209 13.08 16.69 -13.93
C TYR A 209 14.40 15.94 -13.80
N HIS A 210 15.51 16.62 -14.08
CA HIS A 210 16.85 16.11 -13.81
C HIS A 210 17.31 16.62 -12.43
N PRO A 211 17.40 15.76 -11.40
CA PRO A 211 18.00 16.19 -10.14
C PRO A 211 19.48 16.55 -10.37
N PRO A 212 20.00 17.58 -9.70
CA PRO A 212 21.42 17.92 -9.78
C PRO A 212 22.24 16.73 -9.25
N ILE A 213 23.22 16.33 -10.05
CA ILE A 213 24.23 15.33 -9.67
C ILE A 213 25.06 15.96 -8.55
N LEU A 214 24.96 15.44 -7.33
CA LEU A 214 25.88 15.69 -6.23
C LEU A 214 27.05 14.70 -6.31
#